data_AF-A0A6A6YAR3-F1
#
_entry.id   AF-A0A6A6YAR3-F1
#
_cell.length_a   1.000
_cell.length_b   1.000
_cell.length_c   1.000
_cell.angle_alpha   90.00
_cell.angle_beta   90.00
_cell.angle_gamma   90.00
#
_symmetry.space_group_name_H-M   'P 1'
#
loop_
_entity.id
_entity.type
_entity.pdbx_description
1 polymer ?
#
loop_
_entity_poly.entity_id
_entity_poly.type
_entity_poly.pdbx_seq_one_letter_code
_entity_poly.pdbx_strand_id
1 'polypeptide(L)'
;MKTPTLVALTTLVALLSPAVSYPGMATALSALHHHASPADEDPKELIGDLLTLTDSQLTSIGKDIEAILLGTLTAESSTIDNSVPAALGSSACSSDTCCVWKWIAYDMTAKFNDTSGRCTLFARAAVRLGFHDAGAWSKTSSYGGADGSILLTDELMKTLYNKYHQYGVGMTDLIQMGATIASVVCPLGPRIRSFVGWVDNAKAAPAGLLPGVNDSADKLIALFKAKTIDPHGLAALVGAHTTSQQHFVDTGRDGDPQDSTPGMWDVKFYGETLNSVPPRVFKFASDEKLSVDSRTADEWKEFVGDQEHWNEDYAQEYVRLSLLGVNNINILKECTKVLPPRVNSFVAQDQTVLDLWLQGQFDQLNSLIDDSVLLTRFTSRTTIGKDQTKPLED
;
A
#
# COMPACT_ATOMS: atom_id res chain seq x y z
N MET A 1 50.12 -60.09 -22.62
CA MET A 1 49.51 -60.13 -23.97
C MET A 1 48.00 -59.94 -23.83
N LYS A 2 47.48 -58.90 -24.50
CA LYS A 2 46.13 -58.73 -25.05
C LYS A 2 44.89 -58.77 -24.12
N THR A 3 44.18 -57.65 -24.17
CA THR A 3 42.84 -57.22 -23.70
C THR A 3 41.68 -57.99 -24.38
N PRO A 4 40.39 -57.57 -24.30
CA PRO A 4 39.48 -57.34 -23.15
C PRO A 4 38.05 -57.92 -23.40
N THR A 5 37.08 -57.88 -22.46
CA THR A 5 35.65 -57.80 -22.88
C THR A 5 34.70 -57.16 -21.86
N LEU A 6 34.07 -56.07 -22.33
CA LEU A 6 32.72 -55.53 -22.08
C LEU A 6 32.27 -55.17 -20.65
N VAL A 7 32.34 -53.87 -20.34
CA VAL A 7 31.41 -53.19 -19.44
C VAL A 7 30.25 -52.67 -20.28
N ALA A 8 29.03 -53.10 -19.96
CA ALA A 8 27.80 -52.59 -20.56
C ALA A 8 27.48 -51.22 -19.94
N LEU A 9 27.49 -50.17 -20.77
CA LEU A 9 27.09 -48.82 -20.42
C LEU A 9 25.59 -48.67 -20.76
N THR A 10 24.71 -48.70 -19.76
CA THR A 10 23.31 -48.32 -19.92
C THR A 10 23.20 -46.81 -19.83
N THR A 11 23.05 -46.16 -20.99
CA THR A 11 22.66 -44.75 -21.09
C THR A 11 21.16 -44.62 -20.80
N LEU A 12 20.82 -44.10 -19.63
CA LEU A 12 19.46 -43.66 -19.31
C LEU A 12 19.26 -42.27 -19.95
N VAL A 13 18.67 -42.25 -21.15
CA VAL A 13 18.20 -41.00 -21.78
C VAL A 13 16.92 -40.59 -21.05
N ALA A 14 17.01 -39.55 -20.21
CA ALA A 14 15.85 -38.90 -19.65
C ALA A 14 15.10 -38.17 -20.78
N LEU A 15 13.90 -38.68 -21.11
CA LEU A 15 12.93 -37.98 -21.94
C LEU A 15 12.42 -36.76 -21.14
N LEU A 16 13.00 -35.59 -21.40
CA LEU A 16 12.40 -34.32 -20.99
C LEU A 16 11.21 -34.06 -21.91
N SER A 17 10.00 -34.32 -21.39
CA SER A 17 8.77 -33.76 -21.95
C SER A 17 8.88 -32.22 -21.93
N PRO A 18 8.46 -31.49 -22.99
CA PRO A 18 8.32 -30.05 -22.90
C PRO A 18 7.21 -29.78 -21.89
N ALA A 19 7.59 -29.31 -20.70
CA ALA A 19 6.63 -28.83 -19.71
C ALA A 19 5.87 -27.68 -20.36
N VAL A 20 4.55 -27.85 -20.46
CA VAL A 20 3.63 -26.79 -20.85
C VAL A 20 3.69 -25.75 -19.74
N SER A 21 4.37 -24.63 -19.98
CA SER A 21 4.39 -23.49 -19.07
C SER A 21 2.99 -22.86 -19.06
N TYR A 22 2.23 -23.12 -18.00
CA TYR A 22 0.98 -22.42 -17.74
C TYR A 22 1.29 -20.96 -17.38
N PRO A 23 0.52 -19.98 -17.89
CA PRO A 23 0.60 -18.60 -17.40
C PRO A 23 0.31 -18.60 -15.90
N GLY A 24 1.30 -18.23 -15.07
CA GLY A 24 1.22 -18.26 -13.61
C GLY A 24 2.29 -19.11 -12.93
N MET A 25 2.90 -20.06 -13.63
CA MET A 25 4.01 -20.84 -13.06
C MET A 25 5.28 -20.00 -12.89
N ALA A 26 5.48 -18.99 -13.74
CA ALA A 26 6.57 -18.00 -13.58
C ALA A 26 6.38 -17.13 -12.34
N THR A 27 5.14 -16.69 -12.07
CA THR A 27 4.78 -15.91 -10.87
C THR A 27 4.97 -16.74 -9.59
N ALA A 28 4.50 -18.00 -9.60
CA ALA A 28 4.70 -18.92 -8.48
C ALA A 28 6.18 -19.26 -8.25
N LEU A 29 7.00 -19.36 -9.32
CA LEU A 29 8.43 -19.59 -9.22
C LEU A 29 9.22 -18.35 -8.76
N SER A 30 8.76 -17.14 -9.11
CA SER A 30 9.34 -15.88 -8.62
C SER A 30 9.07 -15.73 -7.13
N ALA A 31 7.82 -15.89 -6.68
CA ALA A 31 7.45 -15.88 -5.26
C ALA A 31 8.27 -16.91 -4.44
N LEU A 32 8.52 -18.11 -5.00
CA LEU A 32 9.39 -19.12 -4.37
C LEU A 32 10.89 -18.76 -4.38
N HIS A 33 11.36 -17.91 -5.29
CA HIS A 33 12.75 -17.44 -5.34
C HIS A 33 13.01 -16.32 -4.34
N HIS A 34 12.04 -15.42 -4.12
CA HIS A 34 12.16 -14.33 -3.16
C HIS A 34 12.07 -14.82 -1.71
N HIS A 35 11.25 -15.86 -1.44
CA HIS A 35 11.21 -16.53 -0.13
C HIS A 35 12.40 -17.48 0.16
N ALA A 36 13.46 -17.48 -0.68
CA ALA A 36 14.57 -18.43 -0.57
C ALA A 36 15.69 -18.01 0.40
N SER A 37 15.51 -16.94 1.18
CA SER A 37 16.32 -16.63 2.37
C SER A 37 15.58 -16.92 3.70
N PRO A 38 15.08 -18.15 3.96
CA PRO A 38 14.31 -18.49 5.16
C PRO A 38 15.13 -18.53 6.46
N ALA A 39 16.39 -18.07 6.44
CA ALA A 39 17.28 -18.17 7.60
C ALA A 39 17.10 -17.02 8.62
N ASP A 40 16.50 -15.89 8.24
CA ASP A 40 16.37 -14.70 9.09
C ASP A 40 14.94 -14.11 9.19
N GLU A 41 13.93 -14.71 8.54
CA GLU A 41 12.54 -14.27 8.69
C GLU A 41 11.90 -14.83 9.98
N ASP A 42 11.26 -13.94 10.76
CA ASP A 42 10.47 -14.37 11.91
C ASP A 42 9.25 -15.17 11.41
N PRO A 43 8.86 -16.28 12.07
CA PRO A 43 7.68 -17.03 11.67
C PRO A 43 6.44 -16.13 11.65
N LYS A 44 5.71 -16.11 10.53
CA LYS A 44 4.48 -15.32 10.40
C LYS A 44 3.43 -15.81 11.41
N GLU A 45 2.99 -14.91 12.29
CA GLU A 45 2.02 -15.21 13.35
C GLU A 45 0.58 -15.00 12.84
N LEU A 46 -0.38 -15.82 13.28
CA LEU A 46 -1.81 -15.52 13.11
C LEU A 46 -2.26 -14.41 14.08
N ILE A 47 -3.40 -13.79 13.80
CA ILE A 47 -3.94 -12.66 14.57
C ILE A 47 -5.46 -12.79 14.74
N GLY A 48 -6.01 -12.02 15.70
CA GLY A 48 -7.45 -11.94 15.91
C GLY A 48 -8.09 -13.26 16.34
N ASP A 49 -9.29 -13.52 15.81
CA ASP A 49 -10.03 -14.77 16.03
C ASP A 49 -9.34 -15.99 15.39
N LEU A 50 -8.55 -15.81 14.33
CA LEU A 50 -7.82 -16.89 13.66
C LEU A 50 -6.79 -17.58 14.59
N LEU A 51 -6.32 -16.91 15.65
CA LEU A 51 -5.41 -17.51 16.64
C LEU A 51 -6.02 -18.69 17.41
N THR A 52 -7.35 -18.75 17.50
CA THR A 52 -8.05 -19.69 18.40
C THR A 52 -9.01 -20.61 17.68
N LEU A 53 -9.37 -20.29 16.44
CA LEU A 53 -10.25 -21.11 15.62
C LEU A 53 -9.50 -22.35 15.11
N THR A 54 -10.20 -23.47 15.04
CA THR A 54 -9.71 -24.68 14.38
C THR A 54 -10.07 -24.68 12.90
N ASP A 55 -9.39 -25.48 12.07
CA ASP A 55 -9.67 -25.64 10.63
C ASP A 55 -11.15 -25.93 10.31
N SER A 56 -11.85 -26.59 11.23
CA SER A 56 -13.28 -26.94 11.11
C SER A 56 -14.22 -25.75 11.36
N GLN A 57 -13.74 -24.73 12.06
CA GLN A 57 -14.47 -23.50 12.37
C GLN A 57 -14.16 -22.38 11.38
N LEU A 58 -13.08 -22.49 10.60
CA LEU A 58 -12.74 -21.53 9.56
C LEU A 58 -13.74 -21.58 8.42
N THR A 59 -14.29 -20.42 8.08
CA THR A 59 -15.05 -20.22 6.85
C THR A 59 -14.10 -20.23 5.64
N SER A 60 -14.63 -20.24 4.42
CA SER A 60 -13.79 -20.13 3.21
C SER A 60 -12.91 -18.89 3.24
N ILE A 61 -13.47 -17.75 3.66
CA ILE A 61 -12.74 -16.49 3.72
C ILE A 61 -11.72 -16.47 4.87
N GLY A 62 -12.04 -17.09 6.00
CA GLY A 62 -11.08 -17.25 7.10
C GLY A 62 -9.86 -18.07 6.67
N LYS A 63 -10.06 -19.13 5.88
CA LYS A 63 -8.98 -19.94 5.30
C LYS A 63 -8.14 -19.14 4.30
N ASP A 64 -8.77 -18.35 3.44
CA ASP A 64 -8.05 -17.51 2.48
C ASP A 64 -7.20 -16.46 3.21
N ILE A 65 -7.76 -15.79 4.23
CA ILE A 65 -7.02 -14.80 5.02
C ILE A 65 -5.90 -15.45 5.83
N GLU A 66 -6.14 -16.60 6.46
CA GLU A 66 -5.10 -17.39 7.13
C GLU A 66 -3.97 -17.74 6.17
N ALA A 67 -4.30 -18.26 4.98
CA ALA A 67 -3.33 -18.62 3.96
C ALA A 67 -2.53 -17.40 3.48
N ILE A 68 -3.18 -16.25 3.33
CA ILE A 68 -2.49 -14.98 3.05
C ILE A 68 -1.55 -14.67 4.20
N LEU A 69 -2.01 -14.54 5.45
CA LEU A 69 -1.17 -14.19 6.60
C LEU A 69 0.07 -15.08 6.79
N LEU A 70 0.00 -16.34 6.34
CA LEU A 70 1.08 -17.33 6.37
C LEU A 70 1.94 -17.37 5.10
N GLY A 71 1.70 -16.50 4.11
CA GLY A 71 2.47 -16.43 2.85
C GLY A 71 2.20 -17.57 1.88
N THR A 72 1.10 -18.31 2.05
CA THR A 72 0.75 -19.47 1.18
C THR A 72 -0.28 -19.13 0.11
N LEU A 73 -0.91 -17.95 0.21
CA LEU A 73 -1.79 -17.38 -0.81
C LEU A 73 -1.39 -15.93 -1.05
N THR A 74 -1.28 -15.54 -2.32
CA THR A 74 -0.96 -14.14 -2.67
C THR A 74 -2.01 -13.16 -2.14
N ALA A 75 -1.52 -12.06 -1.57
CA ALA A 75 -2.32 -10.91 -1.15
C ALA A 75 -2.79 -10.03 -2.32
N GLU A 76 -2.45 -10.36 -3.58
CA GLU A 76 -2.94 -9.65 -4.75
C GLU A 76 -4.10 -10.38 -5.44
N SER A 77 -4.92 -9.65 -6.19
CA SER A 77 -5.94 -10.24 -7.06
C SER A 77 -6.19 -9.43 -8.33
N SER A 78 -6.13 -10.11 -9.47
CA SER A 78 -6.47 -9.58 -10.79
C SER A 78 -7.97 -9.68 -11.12
N THR A 79 -8.79 -10.22 -10.21
CA THR A 79 -10.24 -10.35 -10.43
C THR A 79 -10.90 -8.98 -10.48
N ILE A 80 -11.64 -8.71 -11.56
CA ILE A 80 -12.36 -7.46 -11.78
C ILE A 80 -13.81 -7.77 -12.13
N ASP A 81 -14.74 -7.18 -11.39
CA ASP A 81 -16.14 -7.10 -11.81
C ASP A 81 -16.34 -5.92 -12.76
N ASN A 82 -16.50 -6.20 -14.05
CA ASN A 82 -16.72 -5.20 -15.10
C ASN A 82 -18.21 -4.81 -15.30
N SER A 83 -19.13 -5.34 -14.49
CA SER A 83 -20.56 -5.00 -14.60
C SER A 83 -20.83 -3.54 -14.21
N VAL A 84 -22.00 -3.00 -14.56
CA VAL A 84 -22.45 -1.72 -13.98
C VAL A 84 -23.06 -2.02 -12.61
N PRO A 85 -22.66 -1.34 -11.52
CA PRO A 85 -23.25 -1.59 -10.22
C PRO A 85 -24.75 -1.29 -10.25
N ALA A 86 -25.52 -2.11 -9.54
CA ALA A 86 -26.92 -1.80 -9.29
C ALA A 86 -27.04 -0.44 -8.57
N ALA A 87 -28.19 0.22 -8.73
CA ALA A 87 -28.44 1.51 -8.09
C ALA A 87 -28.31 1.39 -6.56
N LEU A 88 -27.65 2.37 -5.92
CA LEU A 88 -27.56 2.46 -4.47
C LEU A 88 -28.97 2.44 -3.84
N GLY A 89 -29.14 1.66 -2.77
CA GLY A 89 -30.42 1.48 -2.09
C GLY A 89 -31.42 0.56 -2.79
N SER A 90 -31.12 0.03 -3.98
CA SER A 90 -31.96 -1.00 -4.62
C SER A 90 -31.79 -2.37 -3.96
N SER A 91 -32.81 -3.22 -4.04
CA SER A 91 -32.75 -4.59 -3.50
C SER A 91 -31.62 -5.43 -4.11
N ALA A 92 -31.31 -5.21 -5.40
CA ALA A 92 -30.19 -5.87 -6.06
C ALA A 92 -28.85 -5.46 -5.42
N CYS A 93 -28.65 -4.17 -5.16
CA CYS A 93 -27.43 -3.69 -4.50
C CYS A 93 -27.33 -4.19 -3.06
N SER A 94 -28.42 -4.15 -2.30
CA SER A 94 -28.44 -4.66 -0.92
C SER A 94 -28.19 -6.17 -0.80
N SER A 95 -28.38 -6.94 -1.88
CA SER A 95 -28.12 -8.38 -1.90
C SER A 95 -26.66 -8.77 -2.20
N ASP A 96 -25.86 -7.85 -2.74
CA ASP A 96 -24.41 -8.03 -2.94
C ASP A 96 -23.67 -7.05 -2.01
N THR A 97 -23.03 -7.58 -0.96
CA THR A 97 -22.24 -6.80 0.00
C THR A 97 -21.23 -5.87 -0.68
N CYS A 98 -20.68 -6.25 -1.84
CA CYS A 98 -19.68 -5.46 -2.55
C CYS A 98 -20.28 -4.37 -3.46
N CYS A 99 -21.61 -4.33 -3.66
CA CYS A 99 -22.21 -3.36 -4.58
C CYS A 99 -21.95 -1.90 -4.17
N VAL A 100 -22.14 -1.56 -2.89
CA VAL A 100 -21.87 -0.20 -2.38
C VAL A 100 -20.40 0.18 -2.56
N TRP A 101 -19.49 -0.78 -2.39
CA TRP A 101 -18.05 -0.59 -2.52
C TRP A 101 -17.61 -0.25 -3.94
N LYS A 102 -18.37 -0.67 -4.95
CA LYS A 102 -18.13 -0.26 -6.34
C LYS A 102 -18.41 1.22 -6.58
N TRP A 103 -19.45 1.76 -5.96
CA TRP A 103 -19.73 3.21 -5.98
C TRP A 103 -18.68 4.00 -5.21
N ILE A 104 -18.24 3.51 -4.06
CA ILE A 104 -17.15 4.09 -3.28
C ILE A 104 -15.85 4.09 -4.10
N ALA A 105 -15.51 2.98 -4.77
CA ALA A 105 -14.34 2.89 -5.62
C ALA A 105 -14.35 3.92 -6.75
N TYR A 106 -15.51 4.19 -7.37
CA TYR A 106 -15.64 5.25 -8.37
C TYR A 106 -15.43 6.65 -7.79
N ASP A 107 -16.07 6.97 -6.66
CA ASP A 107 -15.92 8.28 -6.02
C ASP A 107 -14.48 8.53 -5.55
N MET A 108 -13.85 7.53 -4.93
CA MET A 108 -12.47 7.61 -4.47
C MET A 108 -11.50 7.72 -5.65
N THR A 109 -11.65 6.89 -6.69
CA THR A 109 -10.82 6.97 -7.90
C THR A 109 -10.88 8.35 -8.54
N ALA A 110 -12.06 8.98 -8.59
CA ALA A 110 -12.25 10.33 -9.12
C ALA A 110 -11.61 11.43 -8.24
N LYS A 111 -11.29 11.14 -6.98
CA LYS A 111 -10.56 12.04 -6.07
C LYS A 111 -9.07 11.73 -5.97
N PHE A 112 -8.68 10.49 -6.21
CA PHE A 112 -7.32 10.00 -6.04
C PHE A 112 -6.44 10.21 -7.28
N ASN A 113 -7.04 10.49 -8.43
CA ASN A 113 -6.35 10.77 -9.67
C ASN A 113 -6.83 12.09 -10.27
N ASP A 114 -5.90 12.91 -10.76
CA ASP A 114 -6.18 14.16 -11.46
C ASP A 114 -5.46 14.17 -12.84
N THR A 115 -5.41 15.32 -13.49
CA THR A 115 -4.99 15.55 -14.87
C THR A 115 -3.55 15.16 -15.17
N SER A 116 -2.66 15.06 -14.18
CA SER A 116 -1.31 14.53 -14.41
C SER A 116 -1.25 13.00 -14.52
N GLY A 117 -2.28 12.30 -14.04
CA GLY A 117 -2.29 10.84 -13.90
C GLY A 117 -1.55 10.31 -12.67
N ARG A 118 -0.96 11.19 -11.84
CA ARG A 118 -0.35 10.83 -10.55
C ARG A 118 -1.39 10.84 -9.43
N CYS A 119 -1.07 10.18 -8.33
CA CYS A 119 -1.90 10.16 -7.13
C CYS A 119 -1.99 11.53 -6.45
N THR A 120 -3.20 12.02 -6.20
CA THR A 120 -3.47 13.30 -5.52
C THR A 120 -3.16 13.23 -4.02
N LEU A 121 -3.20 14.38 -3.33
CA LEU A 121 -3.05 14.44 -1.87
C LEU A 121 -4.06 13.55 -1.14
N PHE A 122 -5.26 13.38 -1.69
CA PHE A 122 -6.29 12.53 -1.11
C PHE A 122 -5.90 11.05 -1.15
N ALA A 123 -5.27 10.61 -2.24
CA ALA A 123 -4.78 9.23 -2.33
C ALA A 123 -3.65 8.99 -1.32
N ARG A 124 -2.67 9.90 -1.26
CA ARG A 124 -1.55 9.83 -0.32
C ARG A 124 -2.04 9.87 1.13
N ALA A 125 -3.03 10.71 1.42
CA ALA A 125 -3.68 10.78 2.73
C ALA A 125 -4.42 9.49 3.08
N ALA A 126 -5.11 8.85 2.13
CA ALA A 126 -5.81 7.58 2.36
C ALA A 126 -4.84 6.44 2.70
N VAL A 127 -3.70 6.33 1.99
CA VAL A 127 -2.64 5.36 2.30
C VAL A 127 -2.13 5.57 3.74
N ARG A 128 -1.79 6.83 4.08
CA ARG A 128 -1.36 7.19 5.43
C ARG A 128 -2.43 6.87 6.48
N LEU A 129 -3.69 7.17 6.19
CA LEU A 129 -4.80 6.98 7.12
C LEU A 129 -5.05 5.49 7.40
N GLY A 130 -4.92 4.63 6.38
CA GLY A 130 -4.95 3.18 6.54
C GLY A 130 -3.98 2.67 7.60
N PHE A 131 -2.72 3.14 7.53
CA PHE A 131 -1.71 2.86 8.54
C PHE A 131 -2.00 3.51 9.90
N HIS A 132 -2.40 4.77 9.94
CA HIS A 132 -2.60 5.48 11.21
C HIS A 132 -3.78 4.95 12.03
N ASP A 133 -4.83 4.43 11.37
CA ASP A 133 -5.91 3.69 12.04
C ASP A 133 -5.36 2.36 12.58
N ALA A 134 -4.93 1.49 11.66
CA ALA A 134 -4.56 0.11 11.98
C ALA A 134 -3.32 -0.03 12.87
N GLY A 135 -2.36 0.87 12.68
CA GLY A 135 -1.08 0.89 13.37
C GLY A 135 -1.21 1.24 14.84
N ALA A 136 -2.34 1.76 15.33
CA ALA A 136 -2.51 2.10 16.75
C ALA A 136 -2.89 0.89 17.63
N TRP A 137 -2.21 -0.25 17.42
CA TRP A 137 -2.44 -1.53 18.11
C TRP A 137 -1.13 -2.25 18.47
N SER A 138 -1.19 -3.20 19.40
CA SER A 138 -0.13 -4.18 19.69
C SER A 138 -0.72 -5.47 20.28
N LYS A 139 0.06 -6.55 20.34
CA LYS A 139 -0.33 -7.83 20.97
C LYS A 139 -0.81 -7.72 22.42
N THR A 140 -0.47 -6.64 23.13
CA THR A 140 -0.90 -6.39 24.52
C THR A 140 -2.10 -5.43 24.63
N SER A 141 -2.57 -4.90 23.50
CA SER A 141 -3.70 -3.97 23.44
C SER A 141 -5.02 -4.74 23.51
N SER A 142 -5.97 -4.21 24.29
CA SER A 142 -7.33 -4.77 24.39
C SER A 142 -8.34 -4.12 23.42
N TYR A 143 -7.94 -3.05 22.72
CA TYR A 143 -8.70 -2.29 21.72
C TYR A 143 -7.73 -1.47 20.86
N GLY A 144 -8.22 -0.82 19.80
CA GLY A 144 -7.41 -0.16 18.77
C GLY A 144 -7.11 -1.12 17.62
N GLY A 145 -6.47 -0.61 16.57
CA GLY A 145 -6.20 -1.37 15.35
C GLY A 145 -7.05 -0.86 14.21
N ALA A 146 -7.32 -1.72 13.23
CA ALA A 146 -8.25 -1.40 12.15
C ALA A 146 -9.67 -1.44 12.73
N ASP A 147 -10.06 -0.35 13.39
CA ASP A 147 -11.34 -0.19 14.08
C ASP A 147 -11.97 1.19 13.89
N GLY A 148 -11.41 2.03 13.00
CA GLY A 148 -11.99 3.32 12.65
C GLY A 148 -11.99 4.31 13.81
N SER A 149 -11.26 4.02 14.89
CA SER A 149 -11.17 4.86 16.08
C SER A 149 -10.32 6.11 15.83
N ILE A 150 -9.59 6.16 14.71
CA ILE A 150 -9.02 7.42 14.23
C ILE A 150 -10.16 8.36 13.80
N LEU A 151 -10.64 9.13 14.76
CA LEU A 151 -11.73 10.08 14.56
C LEU A 151 -11.31 11.13 13.53
N LEU A 152 -11.82 10.97 12.31
CA LEU A 152 -12.01 11.96 11.26
C LEU A 152 -11.11 13.21 11.35
N THR A 153 -9.81 13.04 11.14
CA THR A 153 -8.93 14.16 10.80
C THR A 153 -9.02 14.50 9.31
N ASP A 154 -9.57 13.60 8.49
CA ASP A 154 -9.72 13.74 7.04
C ASP A 154 -11.15 14.13 6.64
N GLU A 155 -11.31 15.27 5.96
CA GLU A 155 -12.59 15.78 5.45
C GLU A 155 -13.17 14.92 4.31
N LEU A 156 -12.33 14.24 3.52
CA LEU A 156 -12.78 13.34 2.47
C LEU A 156 -13.48 12.12 3.07
N MET A 157 -12.87 11.46 4.06
CA MET A 157 -13.47 10.30 4.71
C MET A 157 -14.75 10.66 5.46
N LYS A 158 -14.83 11.85 6.08
CA LYS A 158 -16.09 12.40 6.62
C LYS A 158 -17.19 12.46 5.56
N THR A 159 -16.86 13.02 4.41
CA THR A 159 -17.81 13.23 3.32
C THR A 159 -18.32 11.91 2.76
N LEU A 160 -17.41 10.96 2.52
CA LEU A 160 -17.76 9.62 2.04
C LEU A 160 -18.57 8.85 3.08
N TYR A 161 -18.19 8.89 4.36
CA TYR A 161 -18.94 8.25 5.43
C TYR A 161 -20.36 8.81 5.52
N ASN A 162 -20.53 10.13 5.54
CA ASN A 162 -21.87 10.74 5.56
C ASN A 162 -22.73 10.34 4.35
N LYS A 163 -22.12 10.14 3.18
CA LYS A 163 -22.81 9.68 1.96
C LYS A 163 -23.21 8.20 2.06
N TYR A 164 -22.30 7.34 2.51
CA TYR A 164 -22.43 5.89 2.38
C TYR A 164 -22.87 5.13 3.64
N HIS A 165 -22.77 5.72 4.83
CA HIS A 165 -23.08 5.07 6.10
C HIS A 165 -24.54 4.54 6.14
N GLN A 166 -25.47 5.26 5.53
CA GLN A 166 -26.87 4.83 5.39
C GLN A 166 -27.05 3.51 4.62
N TYR A 167 -26.03 3.04 3.91
CA TYR A 167 -26.00 1.77 3.17
C TYR A 167 -25.21 0.68 3.90
N GLY A 168 -24.92 0.84 5.20
CA GLY A 168 -24.25 -0.16 6.02
C GLY A 168 -22.73 -0.11 5.98
N VAL A 169 -22.16 1.02 5.54
CA VAL A 169 -20.71 1.22 5.45
C VAL A 169 -20.18 1.76 6.78
N GLY A 170 -19.20 1.04 7.35
CA GLY A 170 -18.44 1.46 8.53
C GLY A 170 -17.28 2.38 8.18
N MET A 171 -16.77 3.08 9.18
CA MET A 171 -15.61 3.97 9.05
C MET A 171 -14.34 3.16 8.75
N THR A 172 -14.13 2.07 9.50
CA THR A 172 -12.97 1.18 9.34
C THR A 172 -12.89 0.66 7.92
N ASP A 173 -14.00 0.13 7.41
CA ASP A 173 -14.07 -0.39 6.05
C ASP A 173 -13.72 0.70 5.02
N LEU A 174 -14.19 1.94 5.21
CA LEU A 174 -13.86 3.06 4.31
C LEU A 174 -12.38 3.41 4.34
N ILE A 175 -11.77 3.43 5.52
CA ILE A 175 -10.35 3.74 5.68
C ILE A 175 -9.50 2.68 4.99
N GLN A 176 -9.74 1.40 5.31
CA GLN A 176 -8.93 0.30 4.80
C GLN A 176 -9.15 0.09 3.29
N MET A 177 -10.39 0.18 2.80
CA MET A 177 -10.67 0.15 1.37
C MET A 177 -10.10 1.40 0.65
N GLY A 178 -10.13 2.56 1.29
CA GLY A 178 -9.56 3.79 0.75
C GLY A 178 -8.06 3.67 0.49
N ALA A 179 -7.31 3.07 1.41
CA ALA A 179 -5.89 2.83 1.24
C ALA A 179 -5.58 1.85 0.09
N THR A 180 -6.33 0.76 -0.06
CA THR A 180 -6.12 -0.20 -1.16
C THR A 180 -6.63 0.30 -2.51
N ILE A 181 -7.66 1.15 -2.54
CA ILE A 181 -8.03 1.89 -3.76
C ILE A 181 -6.92 2.88 -4.13
N ALA A 182 -6.37 3.61 -3.15
CA ALA A 182 -5.27 4.54 -3.41
C ALA A 182 -4.04 3.81 -3.97
N SER A 183 -3.64 2.67 -3.38
CA SER A 183 -2.47 1.90 -3.87
C SER A 183 -2.60 1.53 -5.34
N VAL A 184 -3.77 1.05 -5.80
CA VAL A 184 -3.95 0.66 -7.21
C VAL A 184 -4.18 1.85 -8.16
N VAL A 185 -4.74 2.96 -7.66
CA VAL A 185 -4.93 4.19 -8.45
C VAL A 185 -3.60 4.90 -8.69
N CYS A 186 -2.70 4.87 -7.70
CA CYS A 186 -1.34 5.35 -7.88
C CYS A 186 -0.65 4.50 -8.94
N PRO A 187 -0.07 5.12 -9.98
CA PRO A 187 0.49 4.34 -11.07
C PRO A 187 1.57 3.39 -10.57
N LEU A 188 1.57 2.16 -11.12
CA LEU A 188 2.41 1.02 -10.77
C LEU A 188 2.02 0.25 -9.49
N GLY A 189 1.02 0.70 -8.72
CA GLY A 189 0.69 0.02 -7.48
C GLY A 189 -0.14 -1.26 -7.60
N PRO A 190 -0.12 -2.12 -6.58
CA PRO A 190 -0.73 -3.44 -6.63
C PRO A 190 -2.24 -3.43 -6.40
N ARG A 191 -2.92 -4.49 -6.85
CA ARG A 191 -4.33 -4.75 -6.51
C ARG A 191 -4.40 -5.61 -5.25
N ILE A 192 -4.27 -4.96 -4.11
CA ILE A 192 -4.28 -5.61 -2.79
C ILE A 192 -5.67 -6.19 -2.49
N ARG A 193 -5.71 -7.44 -2.05
CA ARG A 193 -6.94 -8.10 -1.60
C ARG A 193 -7.58 -7.27 -0.49
N SER A 194 -8.82 -6.89 -0.72
CA SER A 194 -9.54 -5.94 0.11
C SER A 194 -10.76 -6.62 0.70
N PHE A 195 -10.86 -6.58 2.02
CA PHE A 195 -11.97 -7.14 2.77
C PHE A 195 -12.93 -6.02 3.17
N VAL A 196 -14.09 -6.36 3.74
CA VAL A 196 -15.09 -5.46 4.35
C VAL A 196 -15.81 -6.20 5.49
N GLY A 197 -16.46 -5.45 6.38
CA GLY A 197 -17.19 -5.98 7.54
C GLY A 197 -16.43 -5.90 8.86
N TRP A 198 -15.47 -4.97 9.00
CA TRP A 198 -14.87 -4.68 10.30
C TRP A 198 -15.91 -4.05 11.23
N VAL A 199 -15.61 -4.09 12.53
CA VAL A 199 -16.46 -3.49 13.56
C VAL A 199 -15.84 -2.18 14.01
N ASP A 200 -16.54 -1.08 13.76
CA ASP A 200 -16.12 0.25 14.22
C ASP A 200 -16.09 0.35 15.75
N ASN A 201 -15.14 1.12 16.25
CA ASN A 201 -14.94 1.39 17.66
C ASN A 201 -14.80 2.90 17.90
N ALA A 202 -15.76 3.48 18.63
CA ALA A 202 -15.74 4.91 18.95
C ALA A 202 -14.66 5.31 19.97
N LYS A 203 -14.00 4.34 20.61
CA LYS A 203 -12.97 4.59 21.62
C LYS A 203 -11.63 4.84 20.94
N ALA A 204 -11.10 6.06 21.08
CA ALA A 204 -9.77 6.42 20.59
C ALA A 204 -8.71 5.38 20.98
N ALA A 205 -7.89 4.96 20.01
CA ALA A 205 -6.84 3.97 20.19
C ALA A 205 -5.80 4.37 21.27
N PRO A 206 -5.09 3.40 21.88
CA PRO A 206 -4.05 3.69 22.86
C PRO A 206 -2.93 4.58 22.27
N ALA A 207 -2.49 5.57 23.05
CA ALA A 207 -1.41 6.48 22.64
C ALA A 207 -0.04 5.76 22.62
N GLY A 208 0.90 6.31 21.84
CA GLY A 208 2.30 5.84 21.81
C GLY A 208 2.54 4.56 21.01
N LEU A 209 1.54 4.10 20.24
CA LEU A 209 1.65 2.90 19.41
C LEU A 209 1.99 3.20 17.94
N LEU A 210 2.09 4.46 17.55
CA LEU A 210 2.53 4.89 16.21
C LEU A 210 4.02 5.31 16.22
N PRO A 211 4.75 5.06 15.12
CA PRO A 211 6.15 5.42 14.99
C PRO A 211 6.35 6.94 14.88
N GLY A 212 7.47 7.43 15.41
CA GLY A 212 7.93 8.79 15.20
C GLY A 212 8.98 8.90 14.10
N VAL A 213 8.98 10.01 13.35
CA VAL A 213 9.92 10.29 12.24
C VAL A 213 11.40 10.37 12.65
N ASN A 214 11.68 10.44 13.96
CA ASN A 214 13.02 10.51 14.54
C ASN A 214 13.40 9.26 15.35
N ASP A 215 12.53 8.25 15.42
CA ASP A 215 12.78 7.05 16.22
C ASP A 215 14.00 6.27 15.70
N SER A 216 14.60 5.45 16.57
CA SER A 216 15.69 4.55 16.17
C SER A 216 15.13 3.33 15.43
N ALA A 217 15.96 2.69 14.59
CA ALA A 217 15.60 1.41 13.96
C ALA A 217 15.20 0.36 15.02
N ASP A 218 15.93 0.26 16.15
CA ASP A 218 15.56 -0.61 17.27
C ASP A 218 14.12 -0.38 17.77
N LYS A 219 13.75 0.89 17.98
CA LYS A 219 12.42 1.23 18.47
C LYS A 219 11.35 0.90 17.44
N LEU A 220 11.59 1.23 16.17
CA LEU A 220 10.66 0.98 15.07
C LEU A 220 10.45 -0.52 14.85
N ILE A 221 11.53 -1.30 14.79
CA ILE A 221 11.47 -2.75 14.66
C ILE A 221 10.74 -3.38 15.86
N ALA A 222 11.05 -2.96 17.09
CA ALA A 222 10.34 -3.46 18.26
C ALA A 222 8.85 -3.10 18.24
N LEU A 223 8.50 -1.90 17.78
CA LEU A 223 7.12 -1.43 17.64
C LEU A 223 6.33 -2.28 16.65
N PHE A 224 6.92 -2.62 15.50
CA PHE A 224 6.26 -3.43 14.46
C PHE A 224 6.24 -4.92 14.81
N LYS A 225 7.28 -5.47 15.46
CA LYS A 225 7.25 -6.85 16.00
C LYS A 225 6.12 -7.02 17.03
N ALA A 226 5.87 -6.00 17.84
CA ALA A 226 4.72 -5.98 18.76
C ALA A 226 3.35 -5.97 18.03
N LYS A 227 3.33 -5.76 16.72
CA LYS A 227 2.17 -5.83 15.80
C LYS A 227 2.20 -7.06 14.90
N THR A 228 3.06 -8.04 15.15
CA THR A 228 3.25 -9.24 14.29
C THR A 228 3.87 -8.97 12.91
N ILE A 229 4.47 -7.78 12.72
CA ILE A 229 5.17 -7.41 11.49
C ILE A 229 6.67 -7.44 11.78
N ASP A 230 7.41 -8.25 11.03
CA ASP A 230 8.84 -8.43 11.17
C ASP A 230 9.64 -7.29 10.49
N PRO A 231 10.98 -7.28 10.55
CA PRO A 231 11.78 -6.25 9.91
C PRO A 231 11.61 -6.19 8.39
N HIS A 232 11.49 -7.34 7.72
CA HIS A 232 11.23 -7.42 6.28
C HIS A 232 9.90 -6.72 5.95
N GLY A 233 8.83 -7.04 6.69
CA GLY A 233 7.53 -6.43 6.46
C GLY A 233 7.46 -4.95 6.82
N LEU A 234 8.26 -4.50 7.80
CA LEU A 234 8.46 -3.08 8.06
C LEU A 234 9.14 -2.38 6.87
N ALA A 235 10.17 -2.98 6.27
CA ALA A 235 10.85 -2.45 5.08
C ALA A 235 9.91 -2.40 3.86
N ALA A 236 9.02 -3.38 3.70
CA ALA A 236 7.99 -3.36 2.66
C ALA A 236 6.98 -2.21 2.89
N LEU A 237 6.41 -2.10 4.10
CA LEU A 237 5.38 -1.10 4.43
C LEU A 237 5.89 0.34 4.35
N VAL A 238 7.13 0.62 4.77
CA VAL A 238 7.69 1.99 4.71
C VAL A 238 7.87 2.47 3.26
N GLY A 239 7.92 1.55 2.29
CA GLY A 239 7.93 1.86 0.86
C GLY A 239 6.77 2.74 0.40
N ALA A 240 5.64 2.76 1.12
CA ALA A 240 4.52 3.67 0.85
C ALA A 240 4.93 5.15 0.79
N HIS A 241 6.06 5.53 1.40
CA HIS A 241 6.65 6.86 1.31
C HIS A 241 7.04 7.28 -0.13
N THR A 242 7.08 6.38 -1.12
CA THR A 242 7.16 6.79 -2.54
C THR A 242 5.96 7.65 -2.97
N THR A 243 4.80 7.44 -2.33
CA THR A 243 3.60 8.26 -2.50
C THR A 243 3.36 9.19 -1.33
N SER A 244 4.37 9.95 -0.88
CA SER A 244 4.20 10.90 0.22
C SER A 244 4.85 12.26 0.02
N GLN A 245 4.28 13.25 0.72
CA GLN A 245 4.81 14.60 0.91
C GLN A 245 4.65 15.00 2.36
N GLN A 246 5.61 15.77 2.87
CA GLN A 246 5.62 16.20 4.27
C GLN A 246 5.11 17.63 4.40
N HIS A 247 4.25 17.87 5.39
CA HIS A 247 3.67 19.19 5.67
C HIS A 247 3.93 19.70 7.09
N PHE A 248 4.45 18.84 7.97
CA PHE A 248 4.49 19.10 9.42
C PHE A 248 5.85 18.81 10.06
N VAL A 249 6.74 18.08 9.39
CA VAL A 249 8.04 17.70 9.97
C VAL A 249 9.00 18.87 9.88
N ASP A 250 9.06 19.49 8.70
CA ASP A 250 9.74 20.76 8.47
C ASP A 250 8.82 21.70 7.72
N THR A 251 8.18 22.61 8.45
CA THR A 251 7.26 23.62 7.89
C THR A 251 7.94 24.60 6.93
N GLY A 252 9.28 24.71 6.95
CA GLY A 252 10.04 25.50 5.97
C GLY A 252 10.20 24.78 4.62
N ARG A 253 9.91 23.48 4.59
CA ARG A 253 9.98 22.59 3.41
C ARG A 253 8.63 21.99 3.05
N ASP A 254 7.53 22.68 3.40
CA ASP A 254 6.17 22.20 3.19
C ASP A 254 5.92 21.73 1.74
N GLY A 255 5.32 20.54 1.60
CA GLY A 255 5.07 19.87 0.33
C GLY A 255 6.26 19.08 -0.24
N ASP A 256 7.42 19.06 0.44
CA ASP A 256 8.56 18.29 -0.05
C ASP A 256 8.32 16.76 0.04
N PRO A 257 8.60 16.00 -1.03
CA PRO A 257 8.32 14.57 -1.11
C PRO A 257 9.43 13.70 -0.52
N GLN A 258 9.13 12.44 -0.25
CA GLN A 258 10.13 11.47 0.24
C GLN A 258 10.97 10.84 -0.89
N ASP A 259 10.55 11.00 -2.14
CA ASP A 259 11.34 10.68 -3.34
C ASP A 259 11.06 11.66 -4.50
N SER A 260 11.73 11.46 -5.64
CA SER A 260 11.61 12.32 -6.83
C SER A 260 10.33 12.11 -7.66
N THR A 261 9.41 11.26 -7.23
CA THR A 261 8.21 10.89 -7.99
C THR A 261 6.95 10.92 -7.12
N PRO A 262 6.65 12.06 -6.46
CA PRO A 262 5.48 12.14 -5.60
C PRO A 262 4.20 11.76 -6.36
N GLY A 263 3.48 10.79 -5.80
CA GLY A 263 2.24 10.28 -6.38
C GLY A 263 2.43 9.16 -7.40
N MET A 264 3.60 8.54 -7.45
CA MET A 264 3.87 7.27 -8.15
C MET A 264 4.07 6.17 -7.13
N TRP A 265 3.46 5.00 -7.34
CA TRP A 265 3.69 3.84 -6.48
C TRP A 265 4.90 3.06 -7.00
N ASP A 266 6.09 3.65 -6.90
CA ASP A 266 7.31 3.08 -7.44
C ASP A 266 8.40 2.80 -6.38
N VAL A 267 9.53 2.28 -6.83
CA VAL A 267 10.63 1.87 -5.93
C VAL A 267 11.75 2.91 -5.83
N LYS A 268 11.54 4.15 -6.29
CA LYS A 268 12.57 5.19 -6.21
C LYS A 268 12.94 5.54 -4.77
N PHE A 269 11.95 5.56 -3.88
CA PHE A 269 12.14 5.78 -2.44
C PHE A 269 13.31 4.98 -1.86
N TYR A 270 13.41 3.69 -2.18
CA TYR A 270 14.46 2.83 -1.64
C TYR A 270 15.87 3.29 -2.06
N GLY A 271 16.09 3.49 -3.35
CA GLY A 271 17.37 3.93 -3.89
C GLY A 271 17.71 5.36 -3.48
N GLU A 272 16.73 6.26 -3.48
CA GLU A 272 16.93 7.67 -3.15
C GLU A 272 17.20 7.89 -1.66
N THR A 273 16.61 7.08 -0.77
CA THR A 273 16.94 7.13 0.66
C THR A 273 18.41 6.83 0.94
N LEU A 274 19.03 5.93 0.15
CA LEU A 274 20.45 5.56 0.29
C LEU A 274 21.43 6.53 -0.37
N ASN A 275 20.97 7.37 -1.31
CA ASN A 275 21.84 8.12 -2.21
C ASN A 275 21.60 9.64 -2.16
N SER A 276 22.36 10.42 -2.94
CA SER A 276 22.08 11.84 -3.11
C SER A 276 20.76 12.05 -3.85
N VAL A 277 19.99 13.03 -3.41
CA VAL A 277 18.64 13.33 -3.92
C VAL A 277 18.53 14.79 -4.36
N PRO A 278 17.54 15.14 -5.21
CA PRO A 278 17.23 16.54 -5.51
C PRO A 278 16.95 17.37 -4.25
N PRO A 279 17.20 18.69 -4.27
CA PRO A 279 16.99 19.60 -3.15
C PRO A 279 15.64 19.48 -2.44
N ARG A 280 14.55 19.25 -3.18
CA ARG A 280 13.21 19.10 -2.58
C ARG A 280 12.92 17.74 -1.98
N VAL A 281 13.71 16.70 -2.26
CA VAL A 281 13.45 15.41 -1.62
C VAL A 281 13.84 15.51 -0.15
N PHE A 282 12.91 15.14 0.72
CA PHE A 282 13.02 15.20 2.18
C PHE A 282 13.04 13.78 2.74
N LYS A 283 14.18 13.37 3.30
CA LYS A 283 14.34 12.07 3.96
C LYS A 283 13.95 12.19 5.43
N PHE A 284 13.07 11.31 5.91
CA PHE A 284 12.87 11.19 7.35
C PHE A 284 14.06 10.48 8.00
N ALA A 285 14.43 10.92 9.20
CA ALA A 285 15.54 10.32 9.94
C ALA A 285 15.27 8.85 10.31
N SER A 286 14.01 8.44 10.45
CA SER A 286 13.60 7.04 10.60
C SER A 286 13.94 6.21 9.38
N ASP A 287 13.68 6.73 8.19
CA ASP A 287 13.83 6.02 6.92
C ASP A 287 15.32 5.81 6.62
N GLU A 288 16.15 6.84 6.85
CA GLU A 288 17.60 6.73 6.74
C GLU A 288 18.17 5.65 7.68
N LYS A 289 17.68 5.58 8.92
CA LYS A 289 18.13 4.56 9.88
C LYS A 289 17.69 3.16 9.48
N LEU A 290 16.45 2.97 9.02
CA LEU A 290 15.96 1.68 8.55
C LEU A 290 16.69 1.24 7.28
N SER A 291 17.04 2.17 6.38
CA SER A 291 17.71 1.83 5.12
C SER A 291 19.11 1.21 5.30
N VAL A 292 19.75 1.41 6.46
CA VAL A 292 21.10 0.90 6.74
C VAL A 292 21.19 -0.03 7.94
N ASP A 293 20.09 -0.25 8.67
CA ASP A 293 20.06 -1.18 9.80
C ASP A 293 20.18 -2.63 9.31
N SER A 294 21.06 -3.43 9.93
CA SER A 294 21.36 -4.79 9.43
C SER A 294 20.15 -5.73 9.38
N ARG A 295 19.05 -5.42 10.06
CA ARG A 295 17.82 -6.25 10.06
C ARG A 295 16.88 -5.91 8.91
N THR A 296 17.06 -4.75 8.26
CA THR A 296 16.16 -4.24 7.20
C THR A 296 16.90 -3.85 5.92
N ALA A 297 18.22 -3.66 5.99
CA ALA A 297 19.03 -3.11 4.90
C ALA A 297 19.19 -4.06 3.70
N ASP A 298 19.10 -5.37 3.89
CA ASP A 298 19.16 -6.32 2.78
C ASP A 298 17.88 -6.24 1.97
N GLU A 299 16.73 -6.34 2.63
CA GLU A 299 15.41 -6.15 2.01
C GLU A 299 15.26 -4.80 1.33
N TRP A 300 15.70 -3.73 2.00
CA TRP A 300 15.69 -2.38 1.44
C TRP A 300 16.43 -2.30 0.10
N LYS A 301 17.54 -3.02 -0.06
CA LYS A 301 18.31 -3.05 -1.31
C LYS A 301 17.64 -3.93 -2.36
N GLU A 302 16.99 -5.01 -1.96
CA GLU A 302 16.29 -5.91 -2.88
C GLU A 302 15.13 -5.21 -3.58
N PHE A 303 14.45 -4.28 -2.91
CA PHE A 303 13.43 -3.44 -3.56
C PHE A 303 13.99 -2.41 -4.56
N VAL A 304 15.29 -2.11 -4.54
CA VAL A 304 15.86 -1.12 -5.48
C VAL A 304 15.80 -1.64 -6.91
N GLY A 305 14.85 -1.11 -7.68
CA GLY A 305 14.64 -1.50 -9.07
C GLY A 305 13.78 -2.76 -9.25
N ASP A 306 13.22 -3.32 -8.18
CA ASP A 306 12.33 -4.49 -8.23
C ASP A 306 10.91 -4.13 -7.77
N GLN A 307 10.12 -3.65 -8.74
CA GLN A 307 8.73 -3.24 -8.51
C GLN A 307 7.81 -4.41 -8.16
N GLU A 308 8.03 -5.58 -8.77
CA GLU A 308 7.14 -6.73 -8.57
C GLU A 308 7.36 -7.33 -7.18
N HIS A 309 8.62 -7.47 -6.76
CA HIS A 309 8.98 -7.89 -5.41
C HIS A 309 8.37 -6.98 -4.35
N TRP A 310 8.57 -5.66 -4.46
CA TRP A 310 8.01 -4.71 -3.50
C TRP A 310 6.48 -4.74 -3.46
N ASN A 311 5.82 -4.85 -4.62
CA ASN A 311 4.36 -4.90 -4.68
C ASN A 311 3.79 -6.14 -3.99
N GLU A 312 4.43 -7.30 -4.16
CA GLU A 312 4.05 -8.55 -3.52
C GLU A 312 4.12 -8.41 -1.98
N ASP A 313 5.27 -7.97 -1.47
CA ASP A 313 5.50 -7.85 -0.03
C ASP A 313 4.68 -6.73 0.60
N TYR A 314 4.53 -5.59 -0.08
CA TYR A 314 3.66 -4.52 0.38
C TYR A 314 2.21 -5.01 0.48
N ALA A 315 1.69 -5.72 -0.53
CA ALA A 315 0.32 -6.23 -0.50
C ALA A 315 0.14 -7.22 0.66
N GLN A 316 1.11 -8.11 0.84
CA GLN A 316 1.16 -9.12 1.88
C GLN A 316 1.09 -8.49 3.29
N GLU A 317 1.94 -7.50 3.54
CA GLU A 317 2.03 -6.85 4.83
C GLU A 317 0.91 -5.81 5.04
N TYR A 318 0.36 -5.23 3.98
CA TYR A 318 -0.81 -4.37 4.09
C TYR A 318 -2.06 -5.16 4.48
N VAL A 319 -2.26 -6.37 3.96
CA VAL A 319 -3.35 -7.25 4.44
C VAL A 319 -3.20 -7.51 5.93
N ARG A 320 -2.00 -7.88 6.40
CA ARG A 320 -1.73 -8.05 7.84
C ARG A 320 -2.00 -6.78 8.64
N LEU A 321 -1.51 -5.63 8.16
CA LEU A 321 -1.74 -4.32 8.77
C LEU A 321 -3.23 -4.03 8.92
N SER A 322 -4.02 -4.21 7.86
CA SER A 322 -5.47 -3.96 7.85
C SER A 322 -6.29 -4.87 8.80
N LEU A 323 -5.66 -5.88 9.39
CA LEU A 323 -6.28 -6.87 10.28
C LEU A 323 -5.81 -6.74 11.74
N LEU A 324 -4.90 -5.80 12.05
CA LEU A 324 -4.46 -5.57 13.43
C LEU A 324 -5.64 -5.18 14.32
N GLY A 325 -5.79 -5.84 15.47
CA GLY A 325 -6.88 -5.59 16.42
C GLY A 325 -8.25 -6.13 16.04
N VAL A 326 -8.37 -6.79 14.88
CA VAL A 326 -9.64 -7.31 14.35
C VAL A 326 -9.93 -8.68 14.91
N ASN A 327 -11.12 -8.87 15.50
CA ASN A 327 -11.50 -10.11 16.18
C ASN A 327 -12.67 -10.84 15.50
N ASN A 328 -12.99 -10.47 14.26
CA ASN A 328 -14.03 -11.06 13.43
C ASN A 328 -13.53 -11.37 12.01
N ILE A 329 -12.25 -11.68 11.86
CA ILE A 329 -11.58 -11.92 10.58
C ILE A 329 -12.26 -13.08 9.84
N ASN A 330 -12.65 -14.12 10.56
CA ASN A 330 -13.26 -15.33 9.98
C ASN A 330 -14.62 -15.08 9.30
N ILE A 331 -15.23 -13.91 9.48
CA ILE A 331 -16.54 -13.58 8.90
C ILE A 331 -16.53 -12.36 7.96
N LEU A 332 -15.36 -11.78 7.70
CA LEU A 332 -15.20 -10.70 6.73
C LEU A 332 -15.66 -11.12 5.33
N LYS A 333 -15.74 -10.15 4.40
CA LYS A 333 -16.06 -10.42 2.99
C LYS A 333 -15.00 -9.82 2.10
N GLU A 334 -14.47 -10.62 1.17
CA GLU A 334 -13.58 -10.10 0.14
C GLU A 334 -14.39 -9.32 -0.92
N CYS A 335 -14.02 -8.06 -1.12
CA CYS A 335 -14.58 -7.19 -2.15
C CYS A 335 -13.54 -6.69 -3.16
N THR A 336 -12.36 -7.33 -3.25
CA THR A 336 -11.28 -6.96 -4.19
C THR A 336 -11.74 -6.77 -5.64
N LYS A 337 -12.78 -7.51 -6.07
CA LYS A 337 -13.37 -7.42 -7.42
C LYS A 337 -13.83 -6.01 -7.80
N VAL A 338 -14.09 -5.13 -6.83
CA VAL A 338 -14.58 -3.76 -7.08
C VAL A 338 -13.47 -2.72 -7.26
N LEU A 339 -12.22 -3.07 -6.92
CA LEU A 339 -11.09 -2.17 -7.09
C LEU A 339 -10.90 -1.80 -8.58
N PRO A 340 -10.45 -0.57 -8.90
CA PRO A 340 -10.20 -0.15 -10.27
C PRO A 340 -9.03 -0.93 -10.89
N PRO A 341 -8.96 -1.09 -12.22
CA PRO A 341 -7.85 -1.78 -12.89
C PRO A 341 -6.49 -1.19 -12.54
N ARG A 342 -5.45 -2.03 -12.45
CA ARG A 342 -4.07 -1.57 -12.22
C ARG A 342 -3.57 -0.72 -13.38
N VAL A 343 -2.87 0.37 -13.06
CA VAL A 343 -2.12 1.18 -14.03
C VAL A 343 -0.69 0.64 -14.12
N ASN A 344 -0.42 -0.21 -15.11
CA ASN A 344 0.86 -0.93 -15.25
C ASN A 344 2.00 -0.10 -15.86
N SER A 345 1.71 1.08 -16.40
CA SER A 345 2.70 1.98 -16.98
C SER A 345 2.24 3.42 -16.87
N PHE A 346 3.21 4.33 -16.79
CA PHE A 346 2.95 5.76 -16.67
C PHE A 346 3.98 6.55 -17.46
N VAL A 347 3.53 7.63 -18.08
CA VAL A 347 4.40 8.59 -18.77
C VAL A 347 4.05 9.98 -18.26
N ALA A 348 4.97 10.54 -17.48
CA ALA A 348 4.88 11.91 -16.97
C ALA A 348 5.01 12.93 -18.10
N GLN A 349 3.88 13.51 -18.53
CA GLN A 349 3.86 14.53 -19.60
C GLN A 349 4.52 15.86 -19.21
N ASP A 350 4.64 16.11 -17.91
CA ASP A 350 5.20 17.32 -17.31
C ASP A 350 6.51 17.07 -16.58
N GLN A 351 7.19 15.94 -16.82
CA GLN A 351 8.38 15.54 -16.07
C GLN A 351 9.44 16.64 -16.04
N THR A 352 9.68 17.35 -17.14
CA THR A 352 10.64 18.46 -17.18
C THR A 352 10.31 19.59 -16.20
N VAL A 353 9.01 19.90 -16.00
CA VAL A 353 8.60 20.94 -15.04
C VAL A 353 8.71 20.41 -13.61
N LEU A 354 8.34 19.14 -13.39
CA LEU A 354 8.53 18.47 -12.09
C LEU A 354 10.01 18.43 -11.70
N ASP A 355 10.91 18.10 -12.62
CA ASP A 355 12.36 18.07 -12.38
C ASP A 355 12.89 19.45 -11.97
N LEU A 356 12.45 20.52 -12.64
CA LEU A 356 12.83 21.88 -12.25
C LEU A 356 12.31 22.22 -10.85
N TRP A 357 11.08 21.80 -10.53
CA TRP A 357 10.55 21.95 -9.18
C TRP A 357 11.38 21.21 -8.14
N LEU A 358 11.71 19.95 -8.38
CA LEU A 358 12.56 19.13 -7.51
C LEU A 358 13.95 19.74 -7.26
N GLN A 359 14.46 20.53 -8.21
CA GLN A 359 15.70 21.31 -8.07
C GLN A 359 15.54 22.61 -7.24
N GLY A 360 14.39 22.82 -6.60
CA GLY A 360 14.11 24.00 -5.79
C GLY A 360 13.71 25.23 -6.62
N GLN A 361 13.22 25.02 -7.85
CA GLN A 361 12.65 26.11 -8.66
C GLN A 361 11.12 26.10 -8.57
N PHE A 362 10.48 27.22 -8.90
CA PHE A 362 9.02 27.31 -9.04
C PHE A 362 8.20 26.85 -7.82
N ASP A 363 8.54 27.30 -6.61
CA ASP A 363 7.84 26.96 -5.36
C ASP A 363 6.31 27.19 -5.41
N GLN A 364 5.86 28.12 -6.26
CA GLN A 364 4.44 28.35 -6.52
C GLN A 364 3.69 27.14 -7.11
N LEU A 365 4.40 26.08 -7.54
CA LEU A 365 3.80 24.84 -8.05
C LEU A 365 3.45 23.83 -6.95
N ASN A 366 3.85 24.05 -5.69
CA ASN A 366 3.62 23.12 -4.59
C ASN A 366 2.17 22.60 -4.54
N SER A 367 1.17 23.49 -4.52
CA SER A 367 -0.23 23.08 -4.45
C SER A 367 -0.69 22.29 -5.67
N LEU A 368 -0.16 22.60 -6.85
CA LEU A 368 -0.50 21.86 -8.07
C LEU A 368 0.10 20.46 -8.09
N ILE A 369 1.27 20.28 -7.50
CA ILE A 369 1.91 18.97 -7.33
C ILE A 369 1.17 18.18 -6.24
N ASP A 370 0.76 18.83 -5.16
CA ASP A 370 -0.06 18.20 -4.12
C ASP A 370 -1.37 17.65 -4.71
N ASP A 371 -2.06 18.47 -5.50
CA ASP A 371 -3.31 18.14 -6.18
C ASP A 371 -3.11 17.27 -7.44
N SER A 372 -1.87 16.96 -7.82
CA SER A 372 -1.51 16.18 -9.02
C SER A 372 -2.08 16.77 -10.32
N VAL A 373 -2.12 18.09 -10.41
CA VAL A 373 -2.52 18.85 -11.61
C VAL A 373 -1.38 18.86 -12.63
N LEU A 374 -1.71 18.63 -13.91
CA LEU A 374 -0.74 18.64 -15.00
C LEU A 374 -0.04 20.00 -15.17
N LEU A 375 1.30 20.03 -15.08
CA LEU A 375 2.07 21.29 -15.04
C LEU A 375 2.37 21.90 -16.43
N THR A 376 1.97 21.25 -17.53
CA THR A 376 2.32 21.66 -18.90
C THR A 376 1.72 23.01 -19.35
N ARG A 377 0.72 23.54 -18.63
CA ARG A 377 0.09 24.84 -18.94
C ARG A 377 0.93 26.07 -18.58
N PHE A 378 2.08 25.92 -17.91
CA PHE A 378 2.95 27.04 -17.54
C PHE A 378 3.96 27.48 -18.62
N THR A 379 4.01 26.82 -19.77
CA THR A 379 4.97 27.14 -20.85
C THR A 379 4.50 28.21 -21.84
N SER A 380 3.33 28.84 -21.66
CA SER A 380 2.96 29.99 -22.50
C SER A 380 2.03 30.98 -21.80
N ARG A 381 2.57 32.19 -21.54
CA ARG A 381 1.90 33.42 -21.09
C ARG A 381 1.45 33.48 -19.64
N THR A 382 2.35 33.82 -18.73
CA THR A 382 2.01 34.80 -17.68
C THR A 382 3.22 35.67 -17.35
N THR A 383 3.28 36.85 -17.95
CA THR A 383 3.95 38.00 -17.34
C THR A 383 3.13 38.35 -16.11
N ILE A 384 3.56 37.93 -14.92
CA ILE A 384 2.92 38.36 -13.67
C ILE A 384 3.30 39.83 -13.47
N GLY A 385 2.38 40.71 -13.87
CA GLY A 385 2.38 42.09 -13.45
C GLY A 385 2.21 42.15 -11.94
N LYS A 386 3.11 42.86 -11.27
CA LYS A 386 2.85 43.42 -9.95
C LYS A 386 1.59 44.29 -10.06
N ASP A 387 0.46 43.89 -9.48
CA ASP A 387 -0.32 44.78 -8.62
C ASP A 387 -1.48 44.07 -7.88
N GLN A 388 -1.72 44.55 -6.66
CA GLN A 388 -2.97 44.54 -5.88
C GLN A 388 -3.22 43.38 -4.90
N THR A 389 -2.66 43.62 -3.70
CA THR A 389 -3.27 43.40 -2.40
C THR A 389 -4.78 43.67 -2.37
N LYS A 390 -5.60 42.69 -1.97
CA LYS A 390 -6.71 42.89 -1.02
C LYS A 390 -7.18 41.55 -0.43
N PRO A 391 -7.52 41.50 0.88
CA PRO A 391 -8.03 40.30 1.54
C PRO A 391 -9.55 40.18 1.35
N LEU A 392 -10.05 38.94 1.27
CA LEU A 392 -11.48 38.64 1.28
C LEU A 392 -11.87 38.17 2.69
N GLU A 393 -12.57 39.04 3.39
CA GLU A 393 -13.52 38.72 4.46
C GLU A 393 -14.78 38.12 3.81
N ASP A 394 -15.17 36.91 4.24
CA ASP A 394 -16.43 36.55 4.92
C ASP A 394 -16.62 35.02 4.93
#